data_AF-A0A7Y6CFP0-F1
#
_entry.id   AF-A0A7Y6CFP0-F1
#
_cell.length_a   1.000
_cell.length_b   1.000
_cell.length_c   1.000
_cell.angle_alpha   90.00
_cell.angle_beta   90.00
_cell.angle_gamma   90.00
#
_symmetry.space_group_name_H-M   'P 1'
#
loop_
_entity.id
_entity.type
_entity.pdbx_description
1 polymer ?
#
loop_
_entity_poly.entity_id
_entity_poly.type
_entity_poly.pdbx_seq_one_letter_code
_entity_poly.pdbx_strand_id
1 'polypeptide(L)' 'LWLWPSRIVAVVDAPGDYRVKVRWSPYWRASSGCVSKTKDGMVRLHARNAGLVELGFGLDVHRGLQAIAGLSPQQRCNA' A
#
# COMPACT_ATOMS: atom_id res chain seq x y z
N LEU A 1 -7.99 11.87 19.67
CA LEU A 1 -7.90 12.07 18.21
C LEU A 1 -6.79 11.16 17.71
N TRP A 2 -7.08 10.07 16.99
CA TRP A 2 -6.02 9.25 16.38
C TRP A 2 -5.57 9.94 15.09
N LEU A 3 -4.28 10.23 14.94
CA LEU A 3 -3.68 10.80 13.74
C LEU A 3 -3.12 9.64 12.90
N TRP A 4 -3.65 9.46 11.70
CA TRP A 4 -3.26 8.41 10.78
C TRP A 4 -2.52 9.14 9.66
N PRO A 5 -1.25 8.81 9.35
CA PRO A 5 -0.56 9.49 8.27
C PRO A 5 -1.31 9.24 6.97
N SER A 6 -1.76 10.31 6.31
CA SER A 6 -2.43 10.22 5.00
C SER A 6 -1.46 9.99 3.85
N ARG A 7 -0.15 10.19 4.09
CA ARG A 7 0.93 10.03 3.12
C ARG A 7 2.21 9.60 3.80
N ILE A 8 2.95 8.70 3.16
CA ILE A 8 4.29 8.24 3.55
C ILE A 8 5.15 8.31 2.30
N VAL A 9 6.33 8.92 2.39
CA VAL A 9 7.31 8.99 1.30
C VAL A 9 8.56 8.29 1.76
N ALA A 10 9.09 7.39 0.94
CA ALA A 10 10.33 6.67 1.22
C ALA A 10 11.18 6.60 -0.04
N VAL A 11 12.50 6.59 0.14
CA VAL A 11 13.44 6.20 -0.91
C VAL A 11 13.80 4.74 -0.66
N VAL A 12 13.69 3.92 -1.71
CA VAL A 12 14.13 2.53 -1.69
C VAL A 12 15.35 2.40 -2.59
N ASP A 13 16.44 1.86 -2.04
CA ASP A 13 17.72 1.80 -2.77
C ASP A 13 17.80 0.64 -3.77
N ALA A 14 16.86 -0.31 -3.69
CA ALA A 14 16.84 -1.51 -4.51
C ALA A 14 15.41 -1.99 -4.79
N PRO A 15 15.20 -2.83 -5.83
CA PRO A 15 13.98 -3.62 -5.94
C PRO A 15 13.88 -4.62 -4.79
N GLY A 16 12.66 -4.88 -4.30
CA GLY A 16 12.43 -5.86 -3.24
C GLY A 16 11.15 -5.65 -2.44
N ASP A 17 10.98 -6.52 -1.44
CA ASP A 17 9.86 -6.44 -0.49
C ASP A 17 10.25 -5.65 0.76
N TYR A 18 9.57 -4.55 0.98
CA TYR A 18 9.75 -3.66 2.12
C TYR A 18 8.58 -3.79 3.09
N ARG A 19 8.90 -3.86 4.38
CA ARG A 19 7.89 -3.86 5.45
C ARG A 19 7.72 -2.45 6.00
N VAL A 20 6.53 -1.89 5.82
CA VAL A 20 6.17 -0.59 6.37
C VAL A 20 5.39 -0.85 7.66
N LYS A 21 5.89 -0.38 8.81
CA LYS A 21 5.28 -0.59 10.13
C LYS A 21 4.07 0.32 10.36
N VAL A 22 3.10 0.25 9.44
CA VAL A 22 1.81 0.92 9.51
C VAL A 22 0.70 -0.09 9.23
N ARG A 23 -0.46 0.11 9.86
CA ARG A 23 -1.61 -0.79 9.74
C ARG A 23 -2.11 -0.82 8.29
N TRP A 24 -2.42 -2.01 7.81
CA TRP A 24 -3.03 -2.20 6.49
C TRP A 24 -4.39 -1.48 6.39
N SER A 25 -4.64 -0.92 5.21
CA SER A 25 -5.89 -0.34 4.78
C SER A 25 -6.06 -0.62 3.28
N PRO A 26 -7.29 -0.95 2.82
CA PRO A 26 -7.56 -1.11 1.38
C PRO A 26 -7.42 0.21 0.59
N TYR A 27 -7.28 1.34 1.30
CA TYR A 27 -7.15 2.68 0.74
C TYR A 27 -5.69 3.10 0.50
N TRP A 28 -4.71 2.27 0.87
CA TRP A 28 -3.31 2.52 0.54
C TRP A 28 -3.07 2.36 -0.96
N ARG A 29 -2.31 3.30 -1.52
CA ARG A 29 -1.82 3.28 -2.91
C ARG A 29 -0.34 3.59 -2.92
N ALA A 30 0.46 2.81 -3.65
CA ALA A 30 1.83 3.19 -3.97
C ALA A 30 1.89 3.90 -5.33
N SER A 31 2.72 4.93 -5.44
CA SER A 31 3.06 5.58 -6.72
C SER A 31 3.82 4.64 -7.65
N SER A 32 4.60 3.72 -7.09
CA SER A 32 5.35 2.69 -7.82
C SER A 32 5.35 1.37 -7.05
N GLY A 33 5.22 0.25 -7.77
CA GLY A 33 5.14 -1.08 -7.15
C GLY A 33 3.73 -1.43 -6.68
N CYS A 34 3.62 -2.37 -5.73
CA CYS A 34 2.34 -2.78 -5.16
C CYS A 34 2.36 -2.74 -3.64
N VAL A 35 1.19 -2.55 -3.03
CA VAL A 35 1.00 -2.70 -1.59
C VAL A 35 0.07 -3.87 -1.28
N SER A 36 0.38 -4.59 -0.21
CA SER A 36 -0.38 -5.75 0.24
C SER A 36 -0.46 -5.84 1.76
N LYS A 37 -1.49 -6.52 2.26
CA LYS A 37 -1.63 -6.87 3.67
C LYS A 37 -0.72 -8.06 4.01
N THR A 38 0.10 -7.92 5.04
CA THR A 38 0.85 -9.04 5.63
C THR A 38 0.01 -9.83 6.64
N LYS A 39 0.46 -11.04 7.02
CA LYS A 39 -0.23 -11.89 8.01
C LYS A 39 -0.43 -11.20 9.36
N ASP A 40 0.50 -10.33 9.76
CA ASP A 40 0.44 -9.53 10.98
C ASP A 40 -0.38 -8.23 10.83
N GLY A 41 -1.03 -8.00 9.69
CA GLY A 41 -1.93 -6.87 9.48
C GLY A 41 -1.24 -5.54 9.16
N MET A 42 0.05 -5.58 8.78
CA MET A 42 0.81 -4.41 8.37
C MET A 42 0.88 -4.30 6.84
N VAL A 43 1.39 -3.16 6.36
CA VAL A 43 1.62 -2.91 4.93
C VAL A 43 2.95 -3.54 4.49
N ARG A 44 2.90 -4.33 3.41
CA ARG A 44 4.07 -4.71 2.62
C ARG A 44 4.05 -3.95 1.31
N LEU A 45 5.15 -3.29 1.00
CA LEU A 45 5.43 -2.67 -0.29
C LEU A 45 6.33 -3.62 -1.10
N HIS A 46 5.93 -3.93 -2.32
CA HIS A 46 6.78 -4.59 -3.30
C HIS A 46 7.28 -3.54 -4.29
N ALA A 47 8.54 -3.13 -4.17
CA ALA A 47 9.17 -2.16 -5.04
C ALA A 47 9.81 -2.87 -6.24
N ARG A 48 9.40 -2.48 -7.45
CA ARG A 48 9.95 -3.06 -8.69
C ARG A 48 11.30 -2.47 -9.10
N ASN A 49 11.61 -1.26 -8.67
CA ASN A 49 12.82 -0.53 -8.97
C ASN A 49 13.25 0.27 -7.73
N ALA A 50 14.54 0.62 -7.68
CA ALA A 50 15.03 1.64 -6.76
C ALA A 50 14.40 3.01 -7.09
N GLY A 51 14.21 3.86 -6.08
CA GLY A 51 13.74 5.23 -6.25
C GLY A 51 12.77 5.69 -5.17
N LEU A 52 12.10 6.81 -5.44
CA LEU A 52 11.12 7.38 -4.55
C LEU A 52 9.77 6.66 -4.66
N VAL A 53 9.25 6.17 -3.54
CA VAL A 53 7.92 5.57 -3.44
C VAL A 53 7.06 6.39 -2.49
N GLU A 54 5.90 6.81 -2.98
CA GLU A 54 4.88 7.47 -2.18
C GLU A 54 3.75 6.48 -1.89
N LEU A 55 3.45 6.25 -0.62
CA LEU A 55 2.24 5.58 -0.16
C LEU A 55 1.22 6.64 0.25
N GLY A 56 0.16 6.81 -0.54
CA GLY A 56 -0.96 7.71 -0.25
C GLY A 56 -2.20 6.94 0.24
N PHE A 57 -2.97 7.57 1.12
CA PHE A 57 -4.28 7.09 1.56
C PHE A 57 -5.38 7.80 0.76
N GLY A 58 -6.10 7.06 -0.09
CA GLY A 58 -7.16 7.60 -0.93
C GLY A 58 -8.47 6.83 -0.80
N LEU A 59 -9.52 7.52 -0.34
CA LEU A 59 -10.90 7.03 -0.39
C LEU A 59 -11.46 7.28 -1.79
N ASP A 60 -11.30 6.30 -2.66
CA ASP A 60 -11.99 6.28 -3.94
C ASP A 60 -13.33 5.54 -3.77
N VAL A 61 -14.44 6.16 -4.18
CA VAL A 61 -15.80 5.61 -3.97
C VAL A 61 -15.95 4.24 -4.65
N HIS A 62 -15.35 4.06 -5.83
CA HIS A 62 -15.40 2.81 -6.56
C HIS A 62 -14.60 1.72 -5.83
N ARG A 63 -13.43 2.06 -5.26
CA ARG A 63 -12.67 1.11 -4.42
C ARG A 63 -13.29 0.84 -3.06
N GLY A 64 -13.94 1.83 -2.44
CA GLY A 64 -14.70 1.62 -1.22
C GLY A 64 -15.78 0.56 -1.45
N LEU A 65 -16.49 0.65 -2.57
CA LEU A 65 -17.47 -0.34 -2.97
C LEU A 65 -16.84 -1.71 -3.25
N GLN A 66 -15.72 -1.78 -3.98
CA GLN A 66 -14.99 -3.03 -4.22
C GLN A 66 -14.51 -3.67 -2.91
N ALA A 67 -13.99 -2.89 -1.96
CA ALA A 67 -13.54 -3.38 -0.67
C ALA A 67 -14.70 -3.96 0.16
N ILE A 68 -15.87 -3.30 0.18
CA ILE A 68 -17.09 -3.80 0.83
C ILE A 68 -17.58 -5.08 0.15
N ALA A 69 -17.53 -5.13 -1.18
CA ALA A 69 -17.87 -6.32 -1.96
C ALA A 69 -16.87 -7.48 -1.82
N GLY A 70 -15.82 -7.35 -0.98
CA GLY A 70 -14.77 -8.36 -0.81
C GLY A 70 -13.79 -8.44 -1.99
N LEU A 71 -13.98 -7.61 -3.02
CA LEU A 71 -13.08 -7.40 -4.15
C LEU A 71 -11.95 -6.49 -3.68
N SER A 72 -11.15 -6.93 -2.71
CA SER A 72 -9.97 -6.14 -2.32
C SER A 72 -9.09 -5.97 -3.57
N PRO A 73 -8.78 -4.72 -3.98
CA PRO A 73 -7.75 -4.48 -4.95
C PRO A 73 -6.43 -4.69 -4.24
N GLN A 74 -6.13 -5.95 -3.92
CA GLN A 74 -4.77 -6.41 -3.86
C GLN A 74 -4.23 -6.03 -5.23
N GLN A 75 -3.42 -4.97 -5.30
CA GLN A 75 -2.64 -4.72 -6.51
C GLN A 75 -1.75 -5.94 -6.63
N ARG A 76 -2.23 -6.94 -7.38
CA ARG A 76 -1.52 -8.18 -7.61
C ARG A 76 -0.25 -7.76 -8.31
N CYS A 77 0.85 -7.74 -7.56
CA CYS A 77 2.15 -7.92 -8.13
C CYS A 77 2.17 -9.38 -8.58
N ASN A 78 1.65 -9.63 -9.78
CA ASN A 78 2.08 -10.82 -10.49
C ASN A 78 3.60 -10.66 -10.65
N ALA A 79 4.29 -11.70 -10.19
CA ALA A 79 5.72 -11.90 -10.31
C ALA A 79 6.22 -11.69 -11.74
#